data_AF-A0A060C141-F1
#
_entry.id   AF-A0A060C141-F1
#
_cell.length_a   1.000
_cell.length_b   1.000
_cell.length_c   1.000
_cell.angle_alpha   90.00
_cell.angle_beta   90.00
_cell.angle_gamma   90.00
#
_symmetry.space_group_name_H-M   'P 1'
#
loop_
_entity.id
_entity.type
_entity.pdbx_description
1 polymer ?
#
loop_
_entity_poly.entity_id
_entity_poly.type
_entity_poly.pdbx_seq_one_letter_code
_entity_poly.pdbx_strand_id
1 'polypeptide(L)'
;HLLQENIPSIVPVLPVSPVVAEKVLEQTRDWPIQPLLIRDVEDKHDAFKAADAALTKSGTSTLELALAGVPMAVTYRVNPVTAAIARRLIRVRWVAMVNILADRMLVPELLQEDCRPDRLAA
;
A
#
# COMPACT_ATOMS: atom_id res chain seq x y z
N HIS A 1 0.83 -3.68 15.53
CA HIS A 1 0.74 -3.05 16.86
C HIS A 1 -0.10 -1.78 16.80
N LEU A 2 0.35 -0.68 16.18
CA LEU A 2 -0.38 0.60 16.17
C LEU A 2 -1.86 0.49 15.74
N LEU A 3 -2.14 -0.14 14.60
CA LEU A 3 -3.53 -0.33 14.16
C LEU A 3 -4.32 -1.28 15.06
N GLN A 4 -3.68 -2.23 15.72
CA GLN A 4 -4.35 -3.21 16.59
C GLN A 4 -4.84 -2.57 17.90
N GLU A 5 -4.17 -1.53 18.38
CA GLU A 5 -4.62 -0.76 19.55
C GLU A 5 -5.97 -0.08 19.29
N ASN A 6 -6.16 0.45 18.07
CA ASN A 6 -7.38 1.15 17.68
C ASN A 6 -8.42 0.23 17.01
N ILE A 7 -7.97 -0.86 16.38
CA ILE A 7 -8.79 -1.82 15.64
C ILE A 7 -8.37 -3.25 16.08
N PRO A 8 -8.87 -3.75 17.22
CA PRO A 8 -8.44 -5.05 17.76
C PRO A 8 -8.74 -6.24 16.84
N SER A 9 -9.75 -6.12 15.99
CA SER A 9 -10.18 -7.14 15.02
C SER A 9 -9.51 -7.02 13.65
N ILE A 10 -8.46 -6.19 13.51
CA ILE A 10 -7.80 -5.99 12.21
C ILE A 10 -7.21 -7.30 11.67
N VAL A 11 -7.46 -7.58 10.39
CA VAL A 11 -6.90 -8.73 9.68
C VAL A 11 -6.05 -8.21 8.53
N PRO A 12 -4.71 -8.29 8.60
CA PRO A 12 -3.85 -7.93 7.49
C PRO A 12 -4.02 -8.93 6.35
N VAL A 13 -4.29 -8.44 5.14
CA VAL A 13 -4.35 -9.25 3.92
C VAL A 13 -3.27 -8.78 2.96
N LEU A 14 -2.45 -9.71 2.47
CA LEU A 14 -1.28 -9.43 1.64
C LEU A 14 -1.37 -10.18 0.32
N PRO A 15 -1.89 -9.54 -0.75
CA PRO A 15 -1.73 -10.06 -2.09
C PRO A 15 -0.27 -9.97 -2.54
N VAL A 16 0.34 -11.11 -2.84
CA VAL A 16 1.77 -11.23 -3.14
C VAL A 16 1.99 -11.98 -4.44
N SER A 17 2.95 -11.52 -5.24
CA SER A 17 3.37 -12.28 -6.41
C SER A 17 4.22 -13.48 -5.99
N PRO A 18 4.23 -14.59 -6.76
CA PRO A 18 5.02 -15.78 -6.43
C PRO A 18 6.51 -15.48 -6.24
N VAL A 19 7.04 -14.48 -6.96
CA VAL A 19 8.45 -14.08 -6.95
C VAL A 19 8.90 -13.57 -5.58
N VAL A 20 8.01 -12.95 -4.81
CA VAL A 20 8.34 -12.34 -3.51
C VAL A 20 7.66 -13.03 -2.33
N ALA A 21 6.84 -14.05 -2.57
CA ALA A 21 5.99 -14.66 -1.55
C ALA A 21 6.80 -15.20 -0.35
N GLU A 22 7.90 -15.89 -0.62
CA GLU A 22 8.77 -16.44 0.44
C GLU A 22 9.42 -15.34 1.27
N LYS A 23 9.91 -14.28 0.62
CA LYS A 23 10.48 -13.13 1.32
C LYS A 23 9.44 -12.42 2.20
N VAL A 24 8.20 -12.30 1.72
CA VAL A 24 7.12 -11.72 2.52
C VAL A 24 6.82 -12.60 3.73
N LEU A 25 6.70 -13.93 3.55
CA LEU A 25 6.51 -14.87 4.66
C LEU A 25 7.58 -14.74 5.74
N GLU A 26 8.85 -14.69 5.33
CA GLU A 26 9.98 -14.48 6.25
C GLU A 26 9.84 -13.16 7.02
N GLN A 27 9.52 -12.07 6.32
CA GLN A 27 9.40 -10.73 6.92
C GLN A 27 8.17 -10.55 7.80
N THR A 28 7.13 -11.37 7.61
CA THR A 28 5.89 -11.32 8.39
C THR A 28 5.80 -12.39 9.46
N ARG A 29 6.78 -13.28 9.57
CA ARG A 29 6.76 -14.43 10.48
C ARG A 29 6.51 -14.04 11.93
N ASP A 30 7.16 -12.98 12.39
CA ASP A 30 7.10 -12.53 13.79
C ASP A 30 6.03 -11.45 14.02
N TRP A 31 5.12 -11.25 13.06
CA TRP A 31 4.05 -10.26 13.24
C TRP A 31 3.06 -10.73 14.32
N PRO A 32 2.60 -9.81 15.19
CA PRO A 32 1.61 -10.14 16.22
C PRO A 32 0.30 -10.71 15.67
N ILE A 33 -0.07 -10.30 14.45
CA ILE A 33 -1.20 -10.83 13.70
C ILE A 33 -0.65 -11.40 12.41
N GLN A 34 -0.88 -12.69 12.19
CA GLN A 34 -0.45 -13.36 10.97
C GLN A 34 -1.29 -12.88 9.78
N PRO A 35 -0.67 -12.39 8.71
CA PRO A 35 -1.41 -11.94 7.54
C PRO A 35 -2.02 -13.11 6.76
N LEU A 36 -3.15 -12.87 6.11
CA LEU A 36 -3.68 -13.75 5.07
C LEU A 36 -2.92 -13.46 3.76
N LEU A 37 -2.08 -14.39 3.32
CA LEU A 37 -1.35 -14.26 2.06
C LEU A 37 -2.22 -14.75 0.90
N ILE A 38 -2.43 -13.88 -0.07
CA ILE A 38 -3.20 -14.18 -1.28
C ILE A 38 -2.23 -14.28 -2.46
N ARG A 39 -2.16 -15.44 -3.11
CA ARG A 39 -1.21 -15.73 -4.20
C ARG A 39 -1.86 -15.75 -5.57
N ASP A 40 -3.17 -16.02 -5.61
CA ASP A 40 -3.95 -16.11 -6.84
C ASP A 40 -4.56 -14.76 -7.24
N VAL A 41 -4.67 -14.53 -8.55
CA VAL A 41 -5.13 -13.25 -9.10
C VAL A 41 -6.62 -13.02 -8.85
N GLU A 42 -7.42 -14.08 -8.90
CA GLU A 42 -8.86 -14.02 -8.62
C GLU A 42 -9.11 -13.65 -7.16
N ASP A 43 -8.50 -14.40 -6.25
CA ASP A 43 -8.54 -14.13 -4.81
C ASP A 43 -8.01 -12.73 -4.45
N LYS A 44 -7.06 -12.16 -5.21
CA LYS A 44 -6.60 -10.78 -5.00
C LYS A 44 -7.74 -9.78 -5.17
N HIS A 45 -8.57 -9.93 -6.19
CA HIS A 45 -9.67 -9.00 -6.43
C HIS A 45 -10.79 -9.16 -5.40
N ASP A 46 -11.02 -10.38 -4.92
CA ASP A 46 -11.97 -10.61 -3.83
C ASP A 46 -11.44 -10.05 -2.50
N ALA A 47 -10.13 -10.19 -2.24
CA ALA A 47 -9.47 -9.54 -1.12
C ALA A 47 -9.58 -8.02 -1.18
N PHE A 48 -9.46 -7.40 -2.36
CA PHE A 48 -9.70 -5.97 -2.52
C PHE A 48 -11.13 -5.60 -2.17
N LYS A 49 -12.13 -6.28 -2.74
CA LYS A 49 -13.55 -5.98 -2.46
C LYS A 49 -13.91 -6.18 -0.98
N ALA A 50 -13.24 -7.10 -0.28
CA ALA A 50 -13.46 -7.37 1.13
C ALA A 50 -12.69 -6.43 2.08
N ALA A 51 -11.76 -5.61 1.56
CA ALA A 51 -10.92 -4.76 2.39
C ALA A 51 -11.63 -3.45 2.78
N ASP A 52 -11.55 -3.08 4.06
CA ASP A 52 -12.05 -1.79 4.55
C ASP A 52 -11.16 -0.62 4.13
N ALA A 53 -9.85 -0.86 4.02
CA ALA A 53 -8.85 0.10 3.58
C ALA A 53 -7.60 -0.61 3.05
N ALA A 54 -6.80 0.11 2.24
CA ALA A 54 -5.57 -0.43 1.67
C ALA A 54 -4.37 0.51 1.77
N LEU A 55 -3.20 -0.05 2.04
CA LEU A 55 -1.91 0.59 1.78
C LEU A 55 -1.33 -0.01 0.50
N THR A 56 -0.98 0.84 -0.46
CA THR A 56 -0.41 0.38 -1.74
C THR A 56 0.76 1.25 -2.16
N LYS A 57 1.65 0.69 -2.99
CA LYS A 57 2.63 1.50 -3.73
C LYS A 57 1.98 2.17 -4.95
N SER A 58 2.71 3.09 -5.57
CA SER A 58 2.36 3.56 -6.92
C SER A 58 2.48 2.41 -7.92
N GLY A 59 1.35 2.09 -8.57
CA GLY A 59 1.24 0.98 -9.51
C GLY A 59 -0.22 0.73 -9.91
N THR A 60 -0.43 -0.28 -10.74
CA THR A 60 -1.75 -0.68 -11.26
C THR A 60 -2.74 -1.05 -10.16
N SER A 61 -2.26 -1.55 -9.02
CA SER A 61 -3.10 -1.84 -7.85
C SER A 61 -3.85 -0.61 -7.32
N THR A 62 -3.36 0.62 -7.56
CA THR A 62 -4.13 1.83 -7.23
C THR A 62 -5.42 1.95 -8.03
N LEU A 63 -5.42 1.55 -9.30
CA LEU A 63 -6.65 1.53 -10.12
C LEU A 63 -7.54 0.36 -9.72
N GLU A 64 -6.98 -0.82 -9.49
CA GLU A 64 -7.74 -2.01 -9.09
C GLU A 64 -8.48 -1.78 -7.76
N LEU A 65 -7.82 -1.16 -6.77
CA LEU A 65 -8.43 -0.77 -5.50
C LEU A 65 -9.51 0.31 -5.69
N ALA A 66 -9.28 1.29 -6.57
CA ALA A 66 -10.26 2.33 -6.85
C ALA A 66 -11.51 1.76 -7.54
N LEU A 67 -11.34 0.81 -8.46
CA LEU A 67 -12.43 0.08 -9.10
C LEU A 67 -13.21 -0.78 -8.09
N ALA A 68 -12.54 -1.32 -7.08
CA ALA A 68 -13.17 -2.04 -5.97
C ALA A 68 -13.83 -1.10 -4.94
N GLY A 69 -13.71 0.22 -5.08
CA GLY A 69 -14.28 1.20 -4.15
C GLY A 69 -13.57 1.26 -2.79
N VAL A 70 -12.33 0.77 -2.71
CA VAL A 70 -11.59 0.64 -1.44
C VAL A 70 -10.84 1.93 -1.14
N PRO A 71 -11.09 2.56 0.03
CA PRO A 71 -10.26 3.67 0.52
C PRO A 71 -8.80 3.24 0.60
N MET A 72 -7.88 4.05 0.09
CA MET A 72 -6.46 3.68 0.08
C MET A 72 -5.55 4.87 0.38
N ALA A 73 -4.34 4.57 0.86
CA ALA A 73 -3.22 5.50 0.88
C ALA A 73 -2.07 4.95 0.04
N VAL A 74 -1.46 5.82 -0.76
CA VAL A 74 -0.29 5.47 -1.58
C VAL A 74 0.97 5.80 -0.81
N THR A 75 1.81 4.79 -0.61
CA THR A 75 3.01 4.89 0.22
C THR A 75 4.25 4.46 -0.56
N TYR A 76 5.36 5.14 -0.33
CA TYR A 76 6.64 4.76 -0.92
C TYR A 76 7.80 5.32 -0.12
N ARG A 77 8.77 4.48 0.23
CA ARG A 77 10.02 4.92 0.85
C ARG A 77 11.20 4.22 0.20
N VAL A 78 12.13 4.99 -0.34
CA VAL A 78 13.37 4.48 -0.93
C VAL A 78 14.56 5.06 -0.17
N ASN A 79 15.77 4.65 -0.57
CA ASN A 79 16.98 5.27 -0.06
C ASN A 79 16.94 6.80 -0.30
N PRO A 80 17.32 7.64 0.68
CA PRO A 80 17.34 9.10 0.55
C PRO A 80 18.10 9.63 -0.69
N VAL A 81 19.18 8.96 -1.10
CA VAL A 81 19.93 9.32 -2.31
C VAL A 81 19.08 9.11 -3.55
N THR A 82 18.42 7.95 -3.66
CA THR A 82 17.49 7.64 -4.75
C THR A 82 16.33 8.64 -4.75
N ALA A 83 15.79 9.00 -3.58
CA ALA A 83 14.73 9.99 -3.46
C ALA A 83 15.18 11.38 -3.94
N ALA A 84 16.39 11.81 -3.58
CA ALA A 84 16.96 13.09 -4.02
C ALA A 84 17.12 13.16 -5.55
N ILE A 85 17.60 12.08 -6.16
CA ILE A 85 17.72 11.98 -7.62
C ILE A 85 16.33 11.98 -8.27
N ALA A 86 15.40 11.16 -7.77
CA ALA A 86 14.04 11.07 -8.27
C ALA A 86 13.31 12.41 -8.21
N ARG A 87 13.43 13.16 -7.11
CA ARG A 87 12.87 14.52 -6.96
C ARG A 87 13.36 15.50 -8.01
N ARG A 88 14.58 15.32 -8.53
CA ARG A 88 15.14 16.20 -9.56
C ARG A 88 14.71 15.81 -10.98
N LEU A 89 14.37 14.54 -11.21
CA LEU A 89 14.01 14.00 -12.52
C LEU A 89 12.50 13.96 -12.76
N ILE A 90 11.73 13.61 -11.73
CA ILE A 90 10.29 13.42 -11.81
C ILE A 90 9.61 14.79 -11.71
N ARG A 91 8.88 15.17 -12.77
CA ARG A 91 8.13 16.43 -12.86
C ARG A 91 6.63 16.26 -12.67
N VAL A 92 6.15 15.05 -12.40
CA VAL A 92 4.72 14.83 -12.16
C VAL A 92 4.33 15.30 -10.76
N ARG A 93 3.16 15.92 -10.66
CA ARG A 93 2.60 16.44 -9.41
C ARG A 93 2.14 15.34 -8.45
N TRP A 94 1.68 14.23 -9.03
CA TRP A 94 1.10 13.09 -8.33
C TRP A 94 1.85 11.82 -8.72
N VAL A 95 2.02 10.90 -7.77
CA VAL A 95 2.65 9.60 -8.01
C VAL A 95 1.60 8.49 -8.09
N ALA A 96 0.46 8.64 -7.41
CA ALA A 96 -0.65 7.70 -7.53
C ALA A 96 -1.31 7.83 -8.90
N MET A 97 -1.53 6.70 -9.59
CA MET A 97 -2.13 6.71 -10.93
C MET A 97 -3.53 7.35 -10.93
N VAL A 98 -4.32 7.07 -9.89
CA VAL A 98 -5.65 7.66 -9.68
C VAL A 98 -5.61 9.18 -9.54
N ASN A 99 -4.60 9.73 -8.86
CA ASN A 99 -4.44 11.17 -8.68
C ASN A 99 -3.95 11.85 -9.97
N ILE A 100 -3.05 11.18 -10.70
CA ILE A 100 -2.58 11.64 -12.03
C ILE A 100 -3.77 11.75 -12.99
N LEU A 101 -4.59 10.70 -13.09
CA LEU A 101 -5.74 10.67 -14.00
C LEU A 101 -6.81 11.69 -13.62
N ALA A 102 -7.00 11.95 -12.33
CA ALA A 102 -7.97 12.93 -11.84
C ALA A 102 -7.43 14.37 -11.78
N ASP A 103 -6.13 14.57 -12.01
CA ASP A 103 -5.37 15.81 -11.80
C ASP A 103 -5.65 16.51 -10.45
N ARG A 104 -5.96 15.72 -9.42
CA ARG A 104 -6.21 16.18 -8.06
C ARG A 104 -5.92 15.07 -7.07
N MET A 105 -5.74 15.43 -5.81
CA MET A 105 -5.60 14.45 -4.73
C MET A 105 -6.95 13.78 -4.47
N LEU A 106 -7.13 12.58 -5.00
CA LEU A 106 -8.22 11.67 -4.66
C LEU A 106 -7.87 10.81 -3.45
N VAL A 107 -6.62 10.32 -3.42
CA VAL A 107 -6.10 9.48 -2.34
C VAL A 107 -4.85 10.12 -1.74
N PRO A 108 -4.62 10.01 -0.42
CA PRO A 108 -3.42 10.53 0.20
C PRO A 108 -2.16 9.84 -0.33
N GLU A 109 -1.12 10.64 -0.60
CA GLU A 109 0.22 10.17 -0.97
C GLU A 109 1.19 10.44 0.18
N LEU A 110 1.55 9.40 0.93
CA LEU A 110 2.48 9.45 2.06
C LEU A 110 3.84 8.94 1.61
N LEU A 111 4.64 9.83 1.02
CA LEU A 111 5.91 9.49 0.39
C LEU A 111 7.11 9.88 1.27
N GLN A 112 8.18 9.10 1.17
CA GLN A 112 9.47 9.35 1.82
C GLN A 112 9.37 9.66 3.32
N GLU A 113 9.58 10.91 3.73
CA GLU A 113 9.56 11.36 5.12
C GLU A 113 8.16 11.28 5.74
N ASP A 114 7.11 11.31 4.92
CA ASP A 114 5.73 11.14 5.35
C ASP A 114 5.30 9.67 5.44
N CYS A 115 6.08 8.75 4.85
CA CYS A 115 5.87 7.30 4.92
C CYS A 115 6.35 6.74 6.27
N ARG A 116 5.67 7.12 7.35
CA ARG A 116 6.00 6.76 8.73
C ARG A 116 4.86 6.02 9.44
N PRO A 117 5.16 5.06 10.33
CA PRO A 117 4.13 4.25 10.99
C PRO A 117 3.00 5.05 11.65
N ASP A 118 3.33 6.15 12.33
CA ASP A 118 2.36 7.01 12.99
C ASP A 118 1.36 7.66 12.03
N ARG A 119 1.80 8.03 10.82
CA ARG A 119 0.93 8.58 9.79
C ARG A 119 0.18 7.52 9.00
N LEU A 120 0.79 6.35 8.81
CA LEU A 120 0.14 5.24 8.12
C LEU A 120 -0.99 4.60 8.96
N ALA A 121 -0.92 4.74 10.28
CA ALA A 121 -1.89 4.19 11.22
C ALA A 121 -2.88 5.23 11.78
N ALA A 122 -2.84 6.46 11.26
CA ALA A 122 -3.67 7.58 11.71
C ALA A 122 -5.13 7.48 11.23
#